data_AF-A0A836JND9-F1
#
_entry.id   AF-A0A836JND9-F1
#
_cell.length_a   1.000
_cell.length_b   1.000
_cell.length_c   1.000
_cell.angle_alpha   90.00
_cell.angle_beta   90.00
_cell.angle_gamma   90.00
#
_symmetry.space_group_name_H-M   'P 1'
#
loop_
_entity.id
_entity.type
_entity.pdbx_description
1 polymer ?
#
loop_
_entity_poly.entity_id
_entity_poly.type
_entity_poly.pdbx_seq_one_letter_code
_entity_poly.pdbx_strand_id
1 'polypeptide(L)'
;MKKRTIVGGYAFTWWFVTDVQRLSLEVMTLNPVCESVETAQGVPLTVTGVAQCKIMKADELLHTARTLSVEEVYKDRDQFAALVREVAAPDVGRMGIEILSFTIKDVYDEVQYLTSLGKAQTAAVKRDADVGVAEANRDAGIREAECEKSAMDIKYNTDTKIEDNARLYQLQKANFDQEVNTAKAEAQLAYELQAAKIKQRIRNEEIQIEVVERRKQIEVEEQEVRRKEHELQSTVRLPAEAEFYKMGRIAEGKRTQTVSVAKAEAEKIRLIGEAEAHALEAVGISEAERMRMKATVYKKYGDAAILNITLNALPKIAAEVAAPLARTEEIVLLGGNDATSGELTRLVGQVPPAVQALTGVDLSKVCSKVKY
;
A
#
# COMPACT_ATOMS: atom_id res chain seq x y z
N MET A 1 -87.11 102.88 84.18
CA MET A 1 -87.96 101.69 83.97
C MET A 1 -87.17 100.43 84.33
N LYS A 2 -87.72 99.53 85.14
CA LYS A 2 -87.05 98.27 85.54
C LYS A 2 -87.30 97.22 84.45
N LYS A 3 -86.31 96.96 83.56
CA LYS A 3 -86.44 95.95 82.50
C LYS A 3 -86.56 94.55 83.13
N ARG A 4 -87.63 93.82 82.80
CA ARG A 4 -87.91 92.47 83.31
C ARG A 4 -87.54 91.43 82.26
N THR A 5 -86.31 90.92 82.30
CA THR A 5 -85.88 89.78 81.47
C THR A 5 -86.44 88.49 82.06
N ILE A 6 -87.04 87.64 81.23
CA ILE A 6 -87.54 86.30 81.61
C ILE A 6 -86.88 85.31 80.65
N VAL A 7 -86.17 84.33 81.21
CA VAL A 7 -85.37 83.34 80.47
C VAL A 7 -86.04 81.98 80.62
N GLY A 8 -86.75 81.55 79.59
CA GLY A 8 -87.62 80.37 79.64
C GLY A 8 -88.94 80.61 80.39
N GLY A 9 -89.99 79.90 79.97
CA GLY A 9 -91.33 80.01 80.55
C GLY A 9 -92.22 81.10 79.91
N TYR A 10 -93.37 81.33 80.52
CA TYR A 10 -94.41 82.24 80.00
C TYR A 10 -94.42 83.57 80.75
N ALA A 11 -94.61 84.66 80.01
CA ALA A 11 -94.71 86.02 80.55
C ALA A 11 -96.01 86.68 80.09
N PHE A 12 -96.82 87.17 81.03
CA PHE A 12 -97.99 87.98 80.69
C PHE A 12 -97.57 89.43 80.44
N THR A 13 -97.92 89.96 79.27
CA THR A 13 -97.53 91.28 78.77
C THR A 13 -98.77 92.04 78.32
N TRP A 14 -98.95 93.26 78.83
CA TRP A 14 -100.15 94.06 78.53
C TRP A 14 -99.88 94.95 77.32
N TRP A 15 -100.65 94.72 76.24
CA TRP A 15 -100.47 95.32 74.90
C TRP A 15 -100.20 96.84 74.95
N PHE A 16 -100.97 97.60 75.73
CA PHE A 16 -100.87 99.07 75.74
C PHE A 16 -99.69 99.66 76.54
N VAL A 17 -98.89 98.84 77.25
CA VAL A 17 -97.91 99.34 78.24
C VAL A 17 -96.52 98.66 78.13
N THR A 18 -96.41 97.53 77.42
CA THR A 18 -95.19 96.71 77.42
C THR A 18 -94.68 96.43 76.01
N ASP A 19 -93.50 96.95 75.67
CA ASP A 19 -92.73 96.50 74.50
C ASP A 19 -92.02 95.16 74.83
N VAL A 20 -91.99 94.23 73.87
CA VAL A 20 -91.58 92.83 74.07
C VAL A 20 -90.60 92.40 73.00
N GLN A 21 -89.31 92.49 73.32
CA GLN A 21 -88.23 92.00 72.46
C GLN A 21 -87.96 90.52 72.76
N ARG A 22 -87.98 89.67 71.72
CA ARG A 22 -87.58 88.26 71.79
C ARG A 22 -86.18 88.12 71.21
N LEU A 23 -85.28 87.48 71.96
CA LEU A 23 -83.94 87.09 71.52
C LEU A 23 -83.86 85.56 71.56
N SER A 24 -83.30 84.94 70.53
CA SER A 24 -83.05 83.49 70.57
C SER A 24 -81.87 83.20 71.51
N LEU A 25 -81.97 82.09 72.23
CA LEU A 25 -80.92 81.55 73.11
C LEU A 25 -80.24 80.31 72.51
N GLU A 26 -80.53 80.03 71.24
CA GLU A 26 -79.90 78.99 70.44
C GLU A 26 -78.44 79.36 70.11
N VAL A 27 -77.67 78.35 69.69
CA VAL A 27 -76.26 78.54 69.30
C VAL A 27 -76.22 79.33 67.99
N MET A 28 -75.50 80.45 68.01
CA MET A 28 -75.28 81.30 66.84
C MET A 28 -73.90 81.01 66.23
N THR A 29 -73.84 80.84 64.91
CA THR A 29 -72.57 80.72 64.20
C THR A 29 -72.11 82.12 63.76
N LEU A 30 -70.94 82.55 64.25
CA LEU A 30 -70.24 83.74 63.80
C LEU A 30 -69.06 83.33 62.92
N ASN A 31 -68.84 84.07 61.84
CA ASN A 31 -67.70 83.85 60.94
C ASN A 31 -66.74 85.03 61.07
N PRO A 32 -65.85 85.06 62.08
CA PRO A 32 -64.83 86.10 62.17
C PRO A 32 -63.88 86.02 60.98
N VAL A 33 -63.65 87.18 60.36
CA VAL A 33 -62.67 87.37 59.29
C VAL A 33 -61.69 88.41 59.78
N CYS A 34 -60.41 88.05 59.76
CA CYS A 34 -59.31 88.97 60.04
C CYS A 34 -58.57 89.19 58.72
N GLU A 35 -58.78 90.36 58.10
CA GLU A 35 -58.15 90.74 56.83
C GLU A 35 -56.81 91.44 57.11
N SER A 36 -55.77 91.09 56.35
CA SER A 36 -54.45 91.76 56.34
C SER A 36 -53.81 91.95 57.73
N VAL A 37 -53.73 90.86 58.53
CA VAL A 37 -53.03 90.90 59.82
C VAL A 37 -51.54 90.65 59.62
N GLU A 38 -50.70 91.61 60.01
CA GLU A 38 -49.25 91.45 60.05
C GLU A 38 -48.83 90.42 61.11
N THR A 39 -48.21 89.34 60.65
CA THR A 39 -47.51 88.38 61.53
C THR A 39 -46.18 88.93 62.05
N ALA A 40 -45.56 88.26 63.04
CA ALA A 40 -44.25 88.65 63.57
C ALA A 40 -43.12 88.71 62.51
N GLN A 41 -43.31 88.07 61.36
CA GLN A 41 -42.39 88.04 60.22
C GLN A 41 -42.73 89.09 59.14
N GLY A 42 -43.73 89.95 59.36
CA GLY A 42 -44.14 91.00 58.41
C GLY A 42 -44.93 90.50 57.19
N VAL A 43 -45.39 89.24 57.20
CA VAL A 43 -46.27 88.71 56.15
C VAL A 43 -47.72 89.02 56.52
N PRO A 44 -48.51 89.68 55.65
CA PRO A 44 -49.93 89.90 55.86
C PRO A 44 -50.71 88.61 55.61
N LEU A 45 -51.39 88.11 56.65
CA LEU A 45 -52.27 86.95 56.54
C LEU A 45 -53.73 87.34 56.67
N THR A 46 -54.56 86.73 55.84
CA THR A 46 -56.02 86.77 55.97
C THR A 46 -56.51 85.44 56.52
N VAL A 47 -57.05 85.47 57.73
CA VAL A 47 -57.51 84.28 58.46
C VAL A 47 -59.03 84.32 58.59
N THR A 48 -59.67 83.23 58.19
CA THR A 48 -61.11 83.03 58.35
C THR A 48 -61.36 81.94 59.38
N GLY A 49 -62.28 82.19 60.30
CA GLY A 49 -62.70 81.22 61.31
C GLY A 49 -64.20 81.00 61.31
N VAL A 50 -64.63 79.93 61.96
CA VAL A 50 -66.01 79.70 62.35
C VAL A 50 -66.05 79.57 63.87
N ALA A 51 -66.87 80.38 64.52
CA ALA A 51 -67.07 80.39 65.96
C ALA A 51 -68.54 80.05 66.28
N GLN A 52 -68.78 79.08 67.16
CA GLN A 52 -70.11 78.79 67.68
C GLN A 52 -70.28 79.47 69.04
N CYS A 53 -71.33 80.27 69.18
CA CYS A 53 -71.46 81.26 70.25
C CYS A 53 -72.84 81.21 70.93
N LYS A 54 -72.94 81.55 72.22
CA LYS A 54 -74.20 81.52 73.00
C LYS A 54 -74.32 82.67 74.02
N ILE A 55 -75.51 83.26 74.19
CA ILE A 55 -75.69 84.55 74.90
C ILE A 55 -75.76 84.44 76.46
N MET A 56 -75.08 85.36 77.16
CA MET A 56 -74.91 85.56 78.62
C MET A 56 -74.92 87.08 79.00
N LYS A 57 -74.13 87.61 79.97
CA LYS A 57 -74.06 89.07 80.34
C LYS A 57 -72.71 89.57 80.96
N ALA A 58 -72.18 90.73 80.50
CA ALA A 58 -71.30 91.75 81.18
C ALA A 58 -69.80 91.44 81.51
N ASP A 59 -68.79 92.35 81.43
CA ASP A 59 -68.57 93.68 80.77
C ASP A 59 -67.02 93.99 80.60
N GLU A 60 -66.58 94.65 79.49
CA GLU A 60 -65.26 95.28 79.06
C GLU A 60 -63.85 94.83 79.59
N LEU A 61 -62.67 94.80 78.90
CA LEU A 61 -62.07 94.86 77.51
C LEU A 61 -60.59 94.30 77.59
N LEU A 62 -59.63 94.37 76.63
CA LEU A 62 -59.48 93.75 75.27
C LEU A 62 -58.01 93.96 74.72
N HIS A 63 -57.18 92.94 74.40
CA HIS A 63 -55.99 93.01 73.48
C HIS A 63 -55.15 91.69 73.31
N THR A 64 -55.05 91.09 72.11
CA THR A 64 -53.83 90.42 71.55
C THR A 64 -54.02 89.88 70.13
N ALA A 65 -53.16 90.24 69.17
CA ALA A 65 -53.12 89.63 67.83
C ALA A 65 -51.72 89.66 67.15
N ARG A 66 -50.66 90.15 67.82
CA ARG A 66 -49.41 90.59 67.18
C ARG A 66 -48.18 89.69 67.43
N THR A 67 -48.34 88.54 68.08
CA THR A 67 -47.21 87.81 68.72
C THR A 67 -46.76 86.52 68.05
N LEU A 68 -47.43 86.04 66.99
CA LEU A 68 -47.19 84.71 66.43
C LEU A 68 -46.49 84.72 65.05
N SER A 69 -45.75 83.64 64.78
CA SER A 69 -45.05 83.39 63.51
C SER A 69 -45.95 82.72 62.46
N VAL A 70 -45.61 82.85 61.18
CA VAL A 70 -46.38 82.23 60.08
C VAL A 70 -46.30 80.69 60.13
N GLU A 71 -45.15 80.14 60.54
CA GLU A 71 -44.94 78.69 60.55
C GLU A 71 -45.80 77.95 61.59
N GLU A 72 -46.01 78.53 62.77
CA GLU A 72 -46.80 77.92 63.86
C GLU A 72 -48.30 77.86 63.50
N VAL A 73 -48.83 78.93 62.90
CA VAL A 73 -50.23 78.99 62.42
C VAL A 73 -50.53 77.91 61.38
N TYR A 74 -49.53 77.52 60.58
CA TYR A 74 -49.69 76.50 59.54
C TYR A 74 -49.54 75.07 60.07
N LYS A 75 -48.60 74.84 61.00
CA LYS A 75 -48.32 73.50 61.56
C LYS A 75 -49.40 73.03 62.53
N ASP A 76 -49.76 73.87 63.51
CA ASP A 76 -50.58 73.48 64.66
C ASP A 76 -51.84 74.35 64.76
N ARG A 77 -52.71 74.20 63.76
CA ARG A 77 -53.98 74.94 63.62
C ARG A 77 -54.88 74.86 64.86
N ASP A 78 -54.92 73.70 65.52
CA ASP A 78 -55.75 73.47 66.71
C ASP A 78 -55.21 74.22 67.94
N GLN A 79 -53.89 74.33 68.08
CA GLN A 79 -53.26 75.10 69.16
C GLN A 79 -53.50 76.61 68.97
N PHE A 80 -53.39 77.10 67.74
CA PHE A 80 -53.76 78.48 67.42
C PHE A 80 -55.25 78.75 67.71
N ALA A 81 -56.15 77.85 67.31
CA ALA A 81 -57.58 77.98 67.58
C ALA A 81 -57.90 77.99 69.09
N ALA A 82 -57.22 77.16 69.87
CA ALA A 82 -57.36 77.14 71.33
C ALA A 82 -56.90 78.46 71.96
N LEU A 83 -55.76 79.01 71.55
CA LEU A 83 -55.23 80.28 72.06
C LEU A 83 -56.14 81.47 71.70
N VAL A 84 -56.66 81.52 70.46
CA VAL A 84 -57.64 82.54 70.04
C VAL A 84 -58.91 82.43 70.88
N ARG A 85 -59.39 81.20 71.19
CA ARG A 85 -60.53 81.01 72.09
C ARG A 85 -60.23 81.51 73.50
N GLU A 86 -59.05 81.21 74.07
CA GLU A 86 -58.66 81.63 75.41
C GLU A 86 -58.58 83.16 75.54
N VAL A 87 -57.99 83.83 74.55
CA VAL A 87 -57.89 85.31 74.51
C VAL A 87 -59.25 85.97 74.26
N ALA A 88 -60.08 85.43 73.36
CA ALA A 88 -61.36 86.03 73.01
C ALA A 88 -62.49 85.69 74.00
N ALA A 89 -62.42 84.57 74.73
CA ALA A 89 -63.41 84.16 75.72
C ALA A 89 -63.76 85.24 76.77
N PRO A 90 -62.83 86.00 77.37
CA PRO A 90 -63.19 87.12 78.22
C PRO A 90 -63.91 88.21 77.41
N ASP A 91 -63.39 88.64 76.26
CA ASP A 91 -63.94 89.76 75.48
C ASP A 91 -65.36 89.50 74.96
N VAL A 92 -65.65 88.30 74.46
CA VAL A 92 -67.02 87.92 74.09
C VAL A 92 -67.90 87.66 75.32
N GLY A 93 -67.35 87.06 76.39
CA GLY A 93 -68.09 86.78 77.63
C GLY A 93 -68.69 88.05 78.23
N ARG A 94 -67.96 89.16 78.08
CA ARG A 94 -68.34 90.51 78.48
C ARG A 94 -69.49 91.12 77.69
N MET A 95 -69.54 90.87 76.37
CA MET A 95 -70.73 91.16 75.56
C MET A 95 -71.92 90.26 75.95
N GLY A 96 -71.71 89.30 76.85
CA GLY A 96 -72.63 88.24 77.12
C GLY A 96 -72.67 87.25 75.97
N ILE A 97 -71.52 86.71 75.57
CA ILE A 97 -71.41 85.67 74.53
C ILE A 97 -70.30 84.68 74.92
N GLU A 98 -70.62 83.40 75.07
CA GLU A 98 -69.65 82.32 75.28
C GLU A 98 -69.30 81.64 73.96
N ILE A 99 -68.01 81.52 73.61
CA ILE A 99 -67.54 80.72 72.47
C ILE A 99 -67.46 79.25 72.90
N LEU A 100 -68.35 78.42 72.36
CA LEU A 100 -68.37 76.97 72.53
C LEU A 100 -67.22 76.30 71.77
N SER A 101 -67.04 76.68 70.51
CA SER A 101 -65.98 76.17 69.63
C SER A 101 -65.50 77.28 68.71
N PHE A 102 -64.20 77.26 68.40
CA PHE A 102 -63.59 78.06 67.36
C PHE A 102 -62.73 77.14 66.51
N THR A 103 -62.85 77.26 65.19
CA THR A 103 -62.06 76.45 64.25
C THR A 103 -61.63 77.34 63.10
N ILE A 104 -60.34 77.29 62.76
CA ILE A 104 -59.81 77.95 61.58
C ILE A 104 -60.40 77.25 60.36
N LYS A 105 -61.03 78.02 59.47
CA LYS A 105 -61.53 77.50 58.20
C LYS A 105 -60.40 77.52 57.18
N ASP A 106 -60.03 78.72 56.74
CA ASP A 106 -58.99 78.93 55.74
C ASP A 106 -58.00 80.03 56.18
N VAL A 107 -56.72 79.83 55.85
CA VAL A 107 -55.64 80.81 55.99
C VAL A 107 -55.10 81.09 54.60
N TYR A 108 -55.16 82.35 54.18
CA TYR A 108 -54.64 82.81 52.89
C TYR A 108 -53.58 83.90 53.11
N ASP A 109 -52.65 83.96 52.17
CA ASP A 109 -51.55 84.91 52.11
C ASP A 109 -51.59 85.59 50.73
N GLU A 110 -51.43 86.91 50.72
CA GLU A 110 -51.41 87.72 49.50
C GLU A 110 -50.06 87.65 48.76
N VAL A 111 -48.97 87.34 49.47
CA VAL A 111 -47.58 87.44 49.00
C VAL A 111 -46.99 86.07 48.58
N GLN A 112 -47.80 85.01 48.59
CA GLN A 112 -47.46 83.66 48.11
C GLN A 112 -46.24 82.99 48.82
N TYR A 113 -45.95 83.40 50.05
CA TYR A 113 -44.94 82.83 50.95
C TYR A 113 -45.20 81.34 51.22
N LEU A 114 -46.45 80.99 51.56
CA LEU A 114 -46.85 79.61 51.88
C LEU A 114 -46.61 78.63 50.72
N THR A 115 -46.90 79.03 49.47
CA THR A 115 -46.63 78.18 48.29
C THR A 115 -45.13 77.99 48.07
N SER A 116 -44.31 78.98 48.42
CA SER A 116 -42.85 78.92 48.26
C SER A 116 -42.21 77.97 49.28
N LEU A 117 -42.70 77.94 50.52
CA LEU A 117 -42.30 76.95 51.52
C LEU A 117 -42.65 75.51 51.08
N GLY A 118 -43.83 75.31 50.50
CA GLY A 118 -44.25 74.02 49.93
C GLY A 118 -43.38 73.52 48.77
N LYS A 119 -42.85 74.43 47.93
CA LYS A 119 -41.91 74.08 46.84
C LYS A 119 -40.60 73.50 47.38
N ALA A 120 -40.06 74.03 48.48
CA ALA A 120 -38.84 73.52 49.09
C ALA A 120 -39.01 72.10 49.64
N GLN A 121 -40.11 71.85 50.38
CA GLN A 121 -40.41 70.53 50.94
C GLN A 121 -40.70 69.48 49.86
N THR A 122 -41.49 69.83 48.84
CA THR A 122 -41.76 68.92 47.72
C THR A 122 -40.52 68.61 46.88
N ALA A 123 -39.56 69.53 46.76
CA ALA A 123 -38.28 69.27 46.12
C ALA A 123 -37.37 68.35 46.96
N ALA A 124 -37.41 68.46 48.29
CA ALA A 124 -36.70 67.54 49.18
C ALA A 124 -37.25 66.11 49.09
N VAL A 125 -38.56 65.94 49.27
CA VAL A 125 -39.20 64.61 49.20
C VAL A 125 -38.99 63.93 47.84
N LYS A 126 -39.02 64.69 46.74
CA LYS A 126 -38.70 64.16 45.41
C LYS A 126 -37.25 63.69 45.31
N ARG A 127 -36.29 64.50 45.77
CA ARG A 127 -34.86 64.13 45.76
C ARG A 127 -34.62 62.83 46.53
N ASP A 128 -35.21 62.70 47.71
CA ASP A 128 -35.00 61.54 48.57
C ASP A 128 -35.66 60.29 47.98
N ALA A 129 -36.81 60.43 47.31
CA ALA A 129 -37.42 59.36 46.53
C ALA A 129 -36.58 58.96 45.31
N ASP A 130 -36.03 59.93 44.56
CA ASP A 130 -35.16 59.68 43.40
C ASP A 130 -33.86 58.96 43.82
N VAL A 131 -33.29 59.32 44.96
CA VAL A 131 -32.13 58.62 45.56
C VAL A 131 -32.50 57.19 45.93
N GLY A 132 -33.62 56.96 46.62
CA GLY A 132 -34.07 55.61 46.98
C GLY A 132 -34.33 54.71 45.76
N VAL A 133 -34.89 55.26 44.67
CA VAL A 133 -35.07 54.54 43.40
C VAL A 133 -33.72 54.24 42.75
N ALA A 134 -32.77 55.17 42.77
CA ALA A 134 -31.43 54.96 42.21
C ALA A 134 -30.62 53.90 42.98
N GLU A 135 -30.74 53.84 44.31
CA GLU A 135 -30.12 52.82 45.15
C GLU A 135 -30.76 51.44 44.94
N ALA A 136 -32.09 51.36 44.93
CA ALA A 136 -32.81 50.11 44.65
C ALA A 136 -32.45 49.53 43.26
N ASN A 137 -32.36 50.38 42.23
CA ASN A 137 -31.93 49.96 40.89
C ASN A 137 -30.46 49.51 40.84
N ARG A 138 -29.57 50.16 41.61
CA ARG A 138 -28.16 49.75 41.72
C ARG A 138 -28.03 48.37 42.36
N ASP A 139 -28.72 48.15 43.48
CA ASP A 139 -28.66 46.89 44.22
C ASP A 139 -29.35 45.74 43.47
N ALA A 140 -30.38 46.04 42.67
CA ALA A 140 -30.97 45.10 41.73
C ALA A 140 -29.94 44.71 40.65
N GLY A 141 -29.31 45.70 39.99
CA GLY A 141 -28.33 45.46 38.93
C GLY A 141 -27.06 44.73 39.38
N ILE A 142 -26.56 45.00 40.60
CA ILE A 142 -25.44 44.24 41.18
C ILE A 142 -25.83 42.77 41.36
N ARG A 143 -27.00 42.51 41.96
CA ARG A 143 -27.47 41.16 42.23
C ARG A 143 -27.81 40.40 40.94
N GLU A 144 -28.33 41.08 39.93
CA GLU A 144 -28.57 40.52 38.60
C GLU A 144 -27.26 40.11 37.93
N ALA A 145 -26.24 40.99 37.92
CA ALA A 145 -24.93 40.69 37.36
C ALA A 145 -24.17 39.58 38.11
N GLU A 146 -24.30 39.50 39.44
CA GLU A 146 -23.76 38.39 40.24
C GLU A 146 -24.44 37.06 39.91
N CYS A 147 -25.78 37.05 39.84
CA CYS A 147 -26.55 35.89 39.42
C CYS A 147 -26.18 35.45 38.00
N GLU A 148 -26.12 36.37 37.03
CA GLU A 148 -25.79 36.08 35.64
C GLU A 148 -24.36 35.51 35.51
N LYS A 149 -23.38 36.11 36.19
CA LYS A 149 -22.02 35.57 36.25
C LYS A 149 -22.00 34.16 36.82
N SER A 150 -22.68 33.90 37.93
CA SER A 150 -22.73 32.57 38.54
C SER A 150 -23.40 31.53 37.63
N ALA A 151 -24.44 31.92 36.88
CA ALA A 151 -25.12 31.08 35.91
C ALA A 151 -24.21 30.76 34.71
N MET A 152 -23.47 31.76 34.20
CA MET A 152 -22.46 31.55 33.16
C MET A 152 -21.31 30.65 33.63
N ASP A 153 -20.79 30.84 34.85
CA ASP A 153 -19.74 29.98 35.42
C ASP A 153 -20.23 28.52 35.54
N ILE A 154 -21.46 28.28 35.99
CA ILE A 154 -22.07 26.94 36.02
C ILE A 154 -22.23 26.37 34.61
N LYS A 155 -22.67 27.19 33.65
CA LYS A 155 -22.84 26.78 32.26
C LYS A 155 -21.50 26.37 31.64
N TYR A 156 -20.46 27.21 31.71
CA TYR A 156 -19.13 26.89 31.18
C TYR A 156 -18.53 25.64 31.83
N ASN A 157 -18.70 25.44 33.14
CA ASN A 157 -18.29 24.21 33.82
C ASN A 157 -19.07 22.97 33.36
N THR A 158 -20.34 23.13 32.97
CA THR A 158 -21.18 22.04 32.46
C THR A 158 -20.82 21.72 31.01
N ASP A 159 -20.70 22.74 30.17
CA ASP A 159 -20.29 22.62 28.75
C ASP A 159 -18.90 21.98 28.64
N THR A 160 -17.92 22.41 29.46
CA THR A 160 -16.58 21.78 29.52
C THR A 160 -16.68 20.29 29.86
N LYS A 161 -17.50 19.91 30.85
CA LYS A 161 -17.72 18.50 31.21
C LYS A 161 -18.40 17.72 30.08
N ILE A 162 -19.33 18.32 29.35
CA ILE A 162 -19.99 17.67 28.20
C ILE A 162 -18.96 17.38 27.12
N GLU A 163 -18.13 18.36 26.76
CA GLU A 163 -17.09 18.20 25.75
C GLU A 163 -15.99 17.20 26.18
N ASP A 164 -15.57 17.21 27.45
CA ASP A 164 -14.63 16.22 27.98
C ASP A 164 -15.21 14.79 27.91
N ASN A 165 -16.49 14.60 28.26
CA ASN A 165 -17.16 13.30 28.13
C ASN A 165 -17.34 12.90 26.67
N ALA A 166 -17.68 13.84 25.77
CA ALA A 166 -17.81 13.57 24.34
C ALA A 166 -16.47 13.17 23.71
N ARG A 167 -15.38 13.87 24.05
CA ARG A 167 -14.01 13.54 23.65
C ARG A 167 -13.57 12.19 24.20
N LEU A 168 -13.84 11.90 25.47
CA LEU A 168 -13.50 10.61 26.08
C LEU A 168 -14.26 9.45 25.42
N TYR A 169 -15.55 9.64 25.15
CA TYR A 169 -16.37 8.68 24.41
C TYR A 169 -15.85 8.45 22.97
N GLN A 170 -15.48 9.53 22.26
CA GLN A 170 -14.88 9.41 20.93
C GLN A 170 -13.53 8.69 20.94
N LEU A 171 -12.66 8.94 21.93
CA LEU A 171 -11.39 8.23 22.09
C LEU A 171 -11.61 6.74 22.41
N GLN A 172 -12.53 6.41 23.32
CA GLN A 172 -12.88 5.02 23.60
C GLN A 172 -13.44 4.31 22.36
N LYS A 173 -14.36 4.97 21.63
CA LYS A 173 -14.88 4.44 20.37
C LYS A 173 -13.77 4.21 19.34
N ALA A 174 -12.86 5.17 19.15
CA ALA A 174 -11.75 5.04 18.22
C ALA A 174 -10.81 3.87 18.60
N ASN A 175 -10.54 3.67 19.89
CA ASN A 175 -9.77 2.53 20.38
C ASN A 175 -10.48 1.20 20.08
N PHE A 176 -11.78 1.08 20.37
CA PHE A 176 -12.55 -0.13 20.06
C PHE A 176 -12.67 -0.37 18.55
N ASP A 177 -12.89 0.68 17.75
CA ASP A 177 -12.90 0.58 16.28
C ASP A 177 -11.52 0.12 15.77
N GLN A 178 -10.42 0.59 16.36
CA GLN A 178 -9.07 0.12 16.04
C GLN A 178 -8.90 -1.37 16.40
N GLU A 179 -9.23 -1.79 17.62
CA GLU A 179 -9.15 -3.20 18.06
C GLU A 179 -10.01 -4.15 17.20
N VAL A 180 -11.23 -3.73 16.88
CA VAL A 180 -12.14 -4.47 15.98
C VAL A 180 -11.56 -4.55 14.57
N ASN A 181 -10.94 -3.49 14.06
CA ASN A 181 -10.33 -3.49 12.73
C ASN A 181 -9.04 -4.31 12.69
N THR A 182 -8.20 -4.31 13.73
CA THR A 182 -7.04 -5.22 13.81
C THR A 182 -7.48 -6.67 13.89
N ALA A 183 -8.47 -7.00 14.73
CA ALA A 183 -9.00 -8.37 14.82
C ALA A 183 -9.64 -8.85 13.51
N LYS A 184 -10.35 -7.96 12.79
CA LYS A 184 -10.88 -8.26 11.43
C LYS A 184 -9.77 -8.48 10.41
N ALA A 185 -8.72 -7.65 10.42
CA ALA A 185 -7.58 -7.79 9.51
C ALA A 185 -6.82 -9.10 9.79
N GLU A 186 -6.58 -9.45 11.05
CA GLU A 186 -6.00 -10.73 11.45
C GLU A 186 -6.86 -11.92 11.02
N ALA A 187 -8.17 -11.86 11.23
CA ALA A 187 -9.10 -12.91 10.79
C ALA A 187 -9.11 -13.07 9.27
N GLN A 188 -9.07 -11.97 8.51
CA GLN A 188 -9.00 -11.98 7.05
C GLN A 188 -7.68 -12.58 6.56
N LEU A 189 -6.53 -12.14 7.12
CA LEU A 189 -5.21 -12.69 6.80
C LEU A 189 -5.10 -14.17 7.16
N ALA A 190 -5.68 -14.60 8.28
CA ALA A 190 -5.75 -16.00 8.67
C ALA A 190 -6.60 -16.83 7.69
N TYR A 191 -7.74 -16.29 7.23
CA TYR A 191 -8.59 -16.93 6.23
C TYR A 191 -7.86 -17.07 4.88
N GLU A 192 -7.22 -16.00 4.40
CA GLU A 192 -6.43 -16.01 3.16
C GLU A 192 -5.24 -16.97 3.25
N LEU A 193 -4.53 -17.00 4.37
CA LEU A 193 -3.44 -17.96 4.63
C LEU A 193 -3.93 -19.42 4.61
N GLN A 194 -5.10 -19.70 5.19
CA GLN A 194 -5.70 -21.04 5.15
C GLN A 194 -6.15 -21.41 3.73
N ALA A 195 -6.77 -20.49 2.99
CA ALA A 195 -7.13 -20.69 1.60
C ALA A 195 -5.89 -20.96 0.72
N ALA A 196 -4.77 -20.25 0.96
CA ALA A 196 -3.50 -20.49 0.28
C ALA A 196 -2.90 -21.87 0.62
N LYS A 197 -2.89 -22.27 1.90
CA LYS A 197 -2.45 -23.61 2.34
C LYS A 197 -3.29 -24.73 1.72
N ILE A 198 -4.61 -24.54 1.65
CA ILE A 198 -5.53 -25.49 1.01
C ILE A 198 -5.23 -25.59 -0.48
N LYS A 199 -5.07 -24.46 -1.20
CA LYS A 199 -4.67 -24.45 -2.62
C LYS A 199 -3.33 -25.13 -2.87
N GLN A 200 -2.34 -24.89 -2.01
CA GLN A 200 -1.03 -25.57 -2.10
C GLN A 200 -1.16 -27.08 -1.92
N ARG A 201 -1.97 -27.54 -0.97
CA ARG A 201 -2.25 -28.96 -0.73
C ARG A 201 -3.01 -29.60 -1.90
N ILE A 202 -4.00 -28.92 -2.47
CA ILE A 202 -4.71 -29.37 -3.67
C ILE A 202 -3.71 -29.52 -4.83
N ARG A 203 -2.86 -28.51 -5.10
CA ARG A 203 -1.83 -28.58 -6.14
C ARG A 203 -0.84 -29.73 -5.94
N ASN A 204 -0.43 -30.00 -4.71
CA ASN A 204 0.44 -31.14 -4.42
C ASN A 204 -0.24 -32.49 -4.72
N GLU A 205 -1.56 -32.57 -4.56
CA GLU A 205 -2.35 -33.76 -4.92
C GLU A 205 -2.56 -33.86 -6.44
N GLU A 206 -2.86 -32.74 -7.11
CA GLU A 206 -2.93 -32.65 -8.58
C GLU A 206 -1.63 -33.13 -9.24
N ILE A 207 -0.47 -32.69 -8.74
CA ILE A 207 0.84 -33.13 -9.23
C ILE A 207 1.05 -34.65 -9.00
N GLN A 208 0.58 -35.20 -7.88
CA GLN A 208 0.65 -36.65 -7.65
C GLN A 208 -0.23 -37.42 -8.64
N ILE A 209 -1.43 -36.93 -8.94
CA ILE A 209 -2.32 -37.49 -9.97
C ILE A 209 -1.63 -37.45 -11.34
N GLU A 210 -1.06 -36.30 -11.74
CA GLU A 210 -0.33 -36.16 -13.01
C GLU A 210 0.86 -37.14 -13.09
N VAL A 211 1.63 -37.30 -12.01
CA VAL A 211 2.75 -38.26 -11.96
C VAL A 211 2.26 -39.70 -12.09
N VAL A 212 1.10 -40.06 -11.51
CA VAL A 212 0.51 -41.40 -11.66
C VAL A 212 -0.02 -41.62 -13.08
N GLU A 213 -0.70 -40.64 -13.66
CA GLU A 213 -1.17 -40.69 -15.06
C GLU A 213 0.01 -40.85 -16.02
N ARG A 214 1.05 -40.01 -15.87
CA ARG A 214 2.23 -40.06 -16.73
C ARG A 214 3.03 -41.35 -16.58
N ARG A 215 3.11 -41.91 -15.37
CA ARG A 215 3.69 -43.26 -15.15
C ARG A 215 2.88 -44.34 -15.87
N LYS A 216 1.54 -44.31 -15.80
CA LYS A 216 0.68 -45.24 -16.55
C LYS A 216 0.84 -45.07 -18.06
N GLN A 217 0.99 -43.84 -18.55
CA GLN A 217 1.23 -43.59 -19.97
C GLN A 217 2.58 -44.17 -20.42
N ILE A 218 3.65 -43.96 -19.66
CA ILE A 218 4.96 -44.59 -19.92
C ILE A 218 4.86 -46.12 -19.88
N GLU A 219 4.10 -46.69 -18.93
CA GLU A 219 3.87 -48.14 -18.85
C GLU A 219 3.14 -48.68 -20.09
N VAL A 220 2.13 -47.97 -20.61
CA VAL A 220 1.45 -48.33 -21.86
C VAL A 220 2.39 -48.20 -23.06
N GLU A 221 3.16 -47.11 -23.16
CA GLU A 221 4.14 -46.89 -24.22
C GLU A 221 5.24 -47.97 -24.20
N GLU A 222 5.74 -48.38 -23.03
CA GLU A 222 6.67 -49.51 -22.90
C GLU A 222 6.05 -50.84 -23.39
N GLN A 223 4.79 -51.10 -23.07
CA GLN A 223 4.09 -52.31 -23.53
C GLN A 223 3.85 -52.30 -25.05
N GLU A 224 3.54 -51.13 -25.64
CA GLU A 224 3.46 -50.97 -27.10
C GLU A 224 4.82 -51.16 -27.77
N VAL A 225 5.89 -50.58 -27.21
CA VAL A 225 7.26 -50.79 -27.69
C VAL A 225 7.66 -52.26 -27.63
N ARG A 226 7.35 -52.98 -26.54
CA ARG A 226 7.61 -54.43 -26.42
C ARG A 226 6.86 -55.25 -27.45
N ARG A 227 5.56 -54.97 -27.69
CA ARG A 227 4.81 -55.63 -28.79
C ARG A 227 5.48 -55.37 -30.13
N LYS A 228 5.81 -54.11 -30.42
CA LYS A 228 6.40 -53.68 -31.69
C LYS A 228 7.81 -54.23 -31.90
N GLU A 229 8.58 -54.42 -30.81
CA GLU A 229 9.87 -55.10 -30.85
C GLU A 229 9.69 -56.58 -31.20
N HIS A 230 8.73 -57.29 -30.59
CA HIS A 230 8.43 -58.67 -30.95
C HIS A 230 7.92 -58.82 -32.40
N GLU A 231 7.09 -57.88 -32.87
CA GLU A 231 6.67 -57.81 -34.28
C GLU A 231 7.88 -57.60 -35.21
N LEU A 232 8.77 -56.65 -34.93
CA LEU A 232 9.98 -56.40 -35.72
C LEU A 232 10.98 -57.57 -35.67
N GLN A 233 11.13 -58.23 -34.51
CA GLN A 233 11.93 -59.45 -34.37
C GLN A 233 11.39 -60.54 -35.31
N SER A 234 10.08 -60.77 -35.31
CA SER A 234 9.42 -61.76 -36.18
C SER A 234 9.48 -61.39 -37.66
N THR A 235 9.14 -60.16 -38.03
CA THR A 235 8.97 -59.71 -39.42
C THR A 235 10.29 -59.38 -40.13
N VAL A 236 11.30 -58.87 -39.42
CA VAL A 236 12.56 -58.41 -40.02
C VAL A 236 13.74 -59.29 -39.61
N ARG A 237 13.91 -59.53 -38.30
CA ARG A 237 15.12 -60.19 -37.80
C ARG A 237 15.14 -61.69 -38.10
N LEU A 238 14.07 -62.43 -37.82
CA LEU A 238 13.97 -63.87 -38.11
C LEU A 238 14.21 -64.22 -39.60
N PRO A 239 13.56 -63.55 -40.59
CA PRO A 239 13.85 -63.82 -41.99
C PRO A 239 15.27 -63.40 -42.39
N ALA A 240 15.80 -62.28 -41.88
CA ALA A 240 17.18 -61.88 -42.14
C ALA A 240 18.21 -62.89 -41.58
N GLU A 241 17.98 -63.44 -40.38
CA GLU A 241 18.80 -64.54 -39.82
C GLU A 241 18.68 -65.82 -40.65
N ALA A 242 17.48 -66.16 -41.11
CA ALA A 242 17.25 -67.33 -41.96
C ALA A 242 17.93 -67.19 -43.34
N GLU A 243 17.90 -65.98 -43.94
CA GLU A 243 18.63 -65.68 -45.18
C GLU A 243 20.15 -65.67 -44.97
N PHE A 244 20.63 -65.06 -43.88
CA PHE A 244 22.05 -65.09 -43.52
C PHE A 244 22.55 -66.53 -43.33
N TYR A 245 21.79 -67.37 -42.63
CA TYR A 245 22.11 -68.79 -42.45
C TYR A 245 22.12 -69.54 -43.79
N LYS A 246 21.10 -69.36 -44.64
CA LYS A 246 21.07 -69.95 -46.00
C LYS A 246 22.28 -69.49 -46.84
N MET A 247 22.59 -68.20 -46.85
CA MET A 247 23.72 -67.64 -47.60
C MET A 247 25.05 -68.18 -47.07
N GLY A 248 25.23 -68.26 -45.75
CA GLY A 248 26.39 -68.88 -45.10
C GLY A 248 26.56 -70.33 -45.51
N ARG A 249 25.49 -71.14 -45.50
CA ARG A 249 25.50 -72.53 -45.97
C ARG A 249 25.81 -72.66 -47.48
N ILE A 250 25.28 -71.77 -48.31
CA ILE A 250 25.59 -71.75 -49.75
C ILE A 250 27.07 -71.37 -49.98
N ALA A 251 27.60 -70.41 -49.23
CA ALA A 251 29.00 -70.00 -49.32
C ALA A 251 29.95 -71.11 -48.82
N GLU A 252 29.61 -71.79 -47.71
CA GLU A 252 30.31 -72.96 -47.20
C GLU A 252 30.30 -74.13 -48.20
N GLY A 253 29.15 -74.39 -48.83
CA GLY A 253 29.00 -75.37 -49.91
C GLY A 253 29.86 -75.04 -51.12
N LYS A 254 29.81 -73.80 -51.62
CA LYS A 254 30.66 -73.32 -52.72
C LYS A 254 32.15 -73.41 -52.38
N ARG A 255 32.55 -73.04 -51.16
CA ARG A 255 33.95 -73.15 -50.70
C ARG A 255 34.41 -74.61 -50.63
N THR A 256 33.53 -75.50 -50.17
CA THR A 256 33.82 -76.95 -50.13
C THR A 256 33.95 -77.52 -51.54
N GLN A 257 33.07 -77.09 -52.47
CA GLN A 257 33.10 -77.48 -53.89
C GLN A 257 34.36 -76.98 -54.59
N THR A 258 34.76 -75.71 -54.42
CA THR A 258 35.98 -75.19 -55.05
C THR A 258 37.23 -75.87 -54.51
N VAL A 259 37.29 -76.14 -53.21
CA VAL A 259 38.39 -76.91 -52.60
C VAL A 259 38.39 -78.37 -53.07
N SER A 260 37.24 -79.03 -53.24
CA SER A 260 37.19 -80.42 -53.72
C SER A 260 37.55 -80.53 -55.20
N VAL A 261 37.11 -79.60 -56.05
CA VAL A 261 37.53 -79.52 -57.47
C VAL A 261 39.02 -79.26 -57.57
N ALA A 262 39.57 -78.27 -56.83
CA ALA A 262 41.00 -77.99 -56.85
C ALA A 262 41.85 -79.18 -56.36
N LYS A 263 41.36 -79.95 -55.37
CA LYS A 263 42.00 -81.21 -54.94
C LYS A 263 41.94 -82.28 -56.02
N ALA A 264 40.80 -82.47 -56.68
CA ALA A 264 40.65 -83.45 -57.76
C ALA A 264 41.53 -83.10 -58.97
N GLU A 265 41.68 -81.81 -59.29
CA GLU A 265 42.56 -81.33 -60.35
C GLU A 265 44.04 -81.47 -59.98
N ALA A 266 44.42 -81.20 -58.73
CA ALA A 266 45.77 -81.47 -58.22
C ALA A 266 46.11 -82.97 -58.24
N GLU A 267 45.19 -83.86 -57.84
CA GLU A 267 45.36 -85.31 -57.95
C GLU A 267 45.46 -85.78 -59.40
N LYS A 268 44.67 -85.20 -60.31
CA LYS A 268 44.78 -85.46 -61.75
C LYS A 268 46.16 -85.07 -62.29
N ILE A 269 46.67 -83.89 -61.94
CA ILE A 269 48.01 -83.43 -62.35
C ILE A 269 49.08 -84.33 -61.73
N ARG A 270 48.94 -84.74 -60.47
CA ARG A 270 49.87 -85.66 -59.80
C ARG A 270 49.91 -87.02 -60.51
N LEU A 271 48.75 -87.62 -60.80
CA LEU A 271 48.67 -88.91 -61.51
C LEU A 271 49.22 -88.84 -62.94
N ILE A 272 48.99 -87.73 -63.66
CA ILE A 272 49.60 -87.50 -64.97
C ILE A 272 51.12 -87.37 -64.84
N GLY A 273 51.61 -86.58 -63.88
CA GLY A 273 53.04 -86.40 -63.63
C GLY A 273 53.75 -87.69 -63.17
N GLU A 274 53.09 -88.53 -62.37
CA GLU A 274 53.58 -89.86 -61.98
C GLU A 274 53.63 -90.81 -63.19
N ALA A 275 52.61 -90.80 -64.06
CA ALA A 275 52.59 -91.58 -65.29
C ALA A 275 53.65 -91.12 -66.31
N GLU A 276 53.82 -89.80 -66.48
CA GLU A 276 54.87 -89.20 -67.31
C GLU A 276 56.26 -89.49 -66.76
N ALA A 277 56.46 -89.38 -65.45
CA ALA A 277 57.73 -89.72 -64.80
C ALA A 277 58.09 -91.19 -64.99
N HIS A 278 57.15 -92.13 -64.80
CA HIS A 278 57.39 -93.56 -65.06
C HIS A 278 57.64 -93.85 -66.55
N ALA A 279 56.93 -93.18 -67.47
CA ALA A 279 57.20 -93.32 -68.90
C ALA A 279 58.61 -92.82 -69.27
N LEU A 280 59.02 -91.68 -68.72
CA LEU A 280 60.32 -91.06 -68.97
C LEU A 280 61.46 -91.82 -68.29
N GLU A 281 61.23 -92.42 -67.12
CA GLU A 281 62.12 -93.38 -66.46
C GLU A 281 62.30 -94.65 -67.31
N ALA A 282 61.22 -95.24 -67.83
CA ALA A 282 61.30 -96.41 -68.71
C ALA A 282 62.06 -96.11 -70.02
N VAL A 283 61.84 -94.93 -70.62
CA VAL A 283 62.61 -94.44 -71.77
C VAL A 283 64.08 -94.21 -71.37
N GLY A 284 64.34 -93.58 -70.22
CA GLY A 284 65.69 -93.30 -69.72
C GLY A 284 66.50 -94.57 -69.39
N ILE A 285 65.87 -95.61 -68.83
CA ILE A 285 66.47 -96.94 -68.66
C ILE A 285 66.78 -97.54 -70.03
N SER A 286 65.84 -97.48 -70.97
CA SER A 286 66.04 -97.99 -72.33
C SER A 286 67.18 -97.27 -73.07
N GLU A 287 67.31 -95.95 -72.90
CA GLU A 287 68.44 -95.18 -73.44
C GLU A 287 69.75 -95.48 -72.73
N ALA A 288 69.76 -95.62 -71.41
CA ALA A 288 70.93 -96.02 -70.64
C ALA A 288 71.40 -97.42 -71.03
N GLU A 289 70.49 -98.36 -71.29
CA GLU A 289 70.80 -99.69 -71.83
C GLU A 289 71.31 -99.62 -73.27
N ARG A 290 70.73 -98.79 -74.15
CA ARG A 290 71.29 -98.54 -75.49
C ARG A 290 72.69 -97.94 -75.42
N MET A 291 72.96 -97.03 -74.49
CA MET A 291 74.30 -96.46 -74.27
C MET A 291 75.26 -97.51 -73.70
N ARG A 292 74.84 -98.34 -72.75
CA ARG A 292 75.63 -99.47 -72.24
C ARG A 292 75.94 -100.49 -73.33
N MET A 293 74.98 -100.84 -74.19
CA MET A 293 75.21 -101.72 -75.34
C MET A 293 76.17 -101.09 -76.36
N LYS A 294 76.05 -99.79 -76.67
CA LYS A 294 77.06 -99.08 -77.47
C LYS A 294 78.45 -99.18 -76.81
N ALA A 295 78.56 -98.94 -75.51
CA ALA A 295 79.82 -99.00 -74.77
C ALA A 295 80.42 -100.42 -74.72
N THR A 296 79.62 -101.48 -74.55
CA THR A 296 80.12 -102.87 -74.57
C THR A 296 80.52 -103.32 -75.97
N VAL A 297 79.82 -102.84 -77.01
CA VAL A 297 80.22 -103.01 -78.42
C VAL A 297 81.56 -102.33 -78.68
N TYR A 298 81.74 -101.06 -78.30
CA TYR A 298 83.04 -100.38 -78.38
C TYR A 298 84.15 -101.09 -77.59
N LYS A 299 83.85 -101.68 -76.43
CA LYS A 299 84.83 -102.43 -75.63
C LYS A 299 85.20 -103.80 -76.22
N LYS A 300 84.33 -104.40 -77.05
CA LYS A 300 84.63 -105.65 -77.77
C LYS A 300 85.38 -105.41 -79.08
N TYR A 301 85.23 -104.24 -79.67
CA TYR A 301 86.06 -103.79 -80.78
C TYR A 301 87.47 -103.39 -80.28
N GLY A 302 88.39 -104.38 -80.22
CA GLY A 302 89.79 -104.17 -79.82
C GLY A 302 90.59 -103.22 -80.73
N ASP A 303 91.84 -102.93 -80.36
CA ASP A 303 92.70 -101.82 -80.82
C ASP A 303 92.57 -101.36 -82.29
N ALA A 304 92.36 -102.28 -83.24
CA ALA A 304 92.10 -101.96 -84.64
C ALA A 304 90.92 -100.98 -84.86
N ALA A 305 89.91 -100.98 -83.99
CA ALA A 305 88.79 -100.03 -84.09
C ALA A 305 89.10 -98.67 -83.47
N ILE A 306 89.96 -98.60 -82.45
CA ILE A 306 90.49 -97.32 -81.95
C ILE A 306 91.31 -96.67 -83.07
N LEU A 307 92.10 -97.46 -83.82
CA LEU A 307 92.80 -96.98 -85.01
C LEU A 307 91.83 -96.49 -86.10
N ASN A 308 90.74 -97.21 -86.37
CA ASN A 308 89.75 -96.80 -87.38
C ASN A 308 88.96 -95.53 -86.98
N ILE A 309 88.59 -95.40 -85.70
CA ILE A 309 87.90 -94.20 -85.18
C ILE A 309 88.87 -93.00 -85.13
N THR A 310 90.14 -93.20 -84.76
CA THR A 310 91.14 -92.12 -84.83
C THR A 310 91.47 -91.71 -86.26
N LEU A 311 91.56 -92.65 -87.21
CA LEU A 311 91.69 -92.35 -88.65
C LEU A 311 90.46 -91.63 -89.24
N ASN A 312 89.25 -91.90 -88.76
CA ASN A 312 88.02 -91.19 -89.18
C ASN A 312 87.80 -89.87 -88.45
N ALA A 313 88.39 -89.67 -87.27
CA ALA A 313 88.37 -88.41 -86.54
C ALA A 313 89.50 -87.44 -86.98
N LEU A 314 90.62 -87.98 -87.47
CA LEU A 314 91.76 -87.22 -88.00
C LEU A 314 91.37 -86.14 -89.01
N PRO A 315 90.49 -86.38 -90.01
CA PRO A 315 90.02 -85.34 -90.92
C PRO A 315 89.30 -84.17 -90.22
N LYS A 316 88.56 -84.43 -89.14
CA LYS A 316 87.84 -83.38 -88.39
C LYS A 316 88.77 -82.57 -87.50
N ILE A 317 89.76 -83.22 -86.88
CA ILE A 317 90.81 -82.52 -86.11
C ILE A 317 91.72 -81.72 -87.05
N ALA A 318 92.11 -82.28 -88.20
CA ALA A 318 92.86 -81.57 -89.23
C ALA A 318 92.07 -80.37 -89.79
N ALA A 319 90.75 -80.52 -90.01
CA ALA A 319 89.90 -79.42 -90.44
C ALA A 319 89.89 -78.26 -89.42
N GLU A 320 89.71 -78.51 -88.12
CA GLU A 320 89.68 -77.42 -87.13
C GLU A 320 91.06 -76.88 -86.74
N VAL A 321 92.14 -77.62 -86.96
CA VAL A 321 93.52 -77.09 -86.84
C VAL A 321 93.92 -76.27 -88.07
N ALA A 322 93.37 -76.56 -89.26
CA ALA A 322 93.58 -75.77 -90.48
C ALA A 322 92.63 -74.56 -90.59
N ALA A 323 91.44 -74.61 -89.99
CA ALA A 323 90.42 -73.58 -90.04
C ALA A 323 90.86 -72.16 -89.59
N PRO A 324 91.86 -71.95 -88.71
CA PRO A 324 92.39 -70.63 -88.39
C PRO A 324 93.44 -70.14 -89.40
N LEU A 325 94.21 -71.04 -90.01
CA LEU A 325 95.26 -70.69 -91.00
C LEU A 325 94.67 -70.37 -92.37
N ALA A 326 93.55 -71.01 -92.74
CA ALA A 326 92.83 -70.73 -93.99
C ALA A 326 92.00 -69.43 -93.95
N ARG A 327 91.97 -68.69 -92.83
CA ARG A 327 91.17 -67.46 -92.66
C ARG A 327 91.97 -66.16 -92.70
N THR A 328 93.26 -66.21 -93.03
CA THR A 328 94.12 -65.02 -93.19
C THR A 328 94.48 -64.79 -94.65
N GLU A 329 93.57 -64.21 -95.44
CA GLU A 329 93.82 -63.90 -96.86
C GLU A 329 93.53 -62.45 -97.31
N GLU A 330 93.00 -61.54 -96.47
CA GLU A 330 92.78 -60.15 -96.91
C GLU A 330 93.01 -59.08 -95.82
N ILE A 331 93.84 -58.07 -96.17
CA ILE A 331 94.15 -56.87 -95.38
C ILE A 331 94.05 -55.65 -96.32
N VAL A 332 92.90 -54.96 -96.30
CA VAL A 332 92.58 -53.69 -97.00
C VAL A 332 91.48 -53.00 -96.18
N LEU A 333 91.52 -51.77 -95.61
CA LEU A 333 92.36 -50.56 -95.65
C LEU A 333 91.82 -49.43 -96.60
N LEU A 334 91.53 -48.26 -95.99
CA LEU A 334 90.93 -47.00 -96.54
C LEU A 334 89.42 -47.04 -96.88
N GLY A 335 88.59 -45.99 -96.74
CA GLY A 335 88.79 -44.57 -96.35
C GLY A 335 87.77 -43.70 -97.15
N GLY A 336 87.30 -42.50 -96.78
CA GLY A 336 87.36 -41.57 -95.62
C GLY A 336 86.28 -40.48 -95.85
N ASN A 337 86.08 -39.36 -95.16
CA ASN A 337 86.73 -38.62 -94.05
C ASN A 337 85.58 -38.13 -93.10
N ASP A 338 85.72 -37.27 -92.08
CA ASP A 338 86.83 -36.50 -91.51
C ASP A 338 86.71 -36.45 -89.96
N ALA A 339 87.80 -36.13 -89.25
CA ALA A 339 88.00 -36.41 -87.80
C ALA A 339 86.92 -35.79 -86.86
N THR A 340 86.47 -36.47 -85.79
CA THR A 340 87.28 -37.10 -84.73
C THR A 340 86.94 -38.57 -84.41
N SER A 341 87.99 -39.39 -84.27
CA SER A 341 87.98 -40.86 -84.35
C SER A 341 87.48 -41.63 -83.11
N GLY A 342 86.52 -42.54 -83.32
CA GLY A 342 86.09 -43.54 -82.33
C GLY A 342 85.74 -44.93 -82.89
N GLU A 343 85.54 -45.08 -84.20
CA GLU A 343 85.07 -46.33 -84.82
C GLU A 343 86.16 -47.39 -85.06
N LEU A 344 87.42 -47.17 -84.66
CA LEU A 344 88.51 -48.15 -84.86
C LEU A 344 89.30 -48.56 -83.61
N THR A 345 88.79 -48.32 -82.39
CA THR A 345 89.48 -48.78 -81.15
C THR A 345 88.54 -49.41 -80.10
N ARG A 346 87.33 -49.83 -80.51
CA ARG A 346 86.46 -50.71 -79.70
C ARG A 346 85.95 -51.96 -80.44
N LEU A 347 86.31 -52.12 -81.73
CA LEU A 347 86.00 -53.30 -82.54
C LEU A 347 87.07 -54.41 -82.45
N VAL A 348 88.23 -54.13 -81.84
CA VAL A 348 89.20 -55.15 -81.40
C VAL A 348 89.50 -54.92 -79.92
N GLY A 349 88.55 -55.35 -79.10
CA GLY A 349 88.64 -55.37 -77.64
C GLY A 349 88.26 -56.74 -77.11
N GLN A 350 88.90 -57.80 -77.63
CA GLN A 350 88.78 -59.21 -77.22
C GLN A 350 87.36 -59.79 -77.50
N VAL A 351 87.20 -60.83 -78.32
CA VAL A 351 87.53 -62.22 -77.94
C VAL A 351 87.36 -62.41 -76.43
N PRO A 352 86.11 -62.32 -75.95
CA PRO A 352 85.42 -63.58 -75.78
C PRO A 352 83.92 -63.55 -76.17
N PRO A 353 83.58 -64.05 -77.37
CA PRO A 353 82.55 -65.09 -77.47
C PRO A 353 83.11 -66.37 -76.82
N ALA A 354 83.38 -66.29 -75.51
CA ALA A 354 83.84 -67.37 -74.67
C ALA A 354 83.18 -67.23 -73.28
N VAL A 355 82.09 -67.99 -73.14
CA VAL A 355 81.64 -68.61 -71.88
C VAL A 355 80.63 -67.88 -70.98
N GLN A 356 80.69 -66.56 -70.69
CA GLN A 356 80.15 -66.12 -69.37
C GLN A 356 79.15 -64.95 -69.20
N ALA A 357 78.67 -64.27 -70.26
CA ALA A 357 77.71 -63.14 -70.09
C ALA A 357 76.27 -63.42 -70.58
N LEU A 358 76.06 -64.36 -71.51
CA LEU A 358 74.74 -64.70 -72.06
C LEU A 358 74.22 -66.06 -71.58
N THR A 359 74.93 -66.68 -70.63
CA THR A 359 74.30 -67.53 -69.62
C THR A 359 73.36 -66.63 -68.81
N GLY A 360 72.07 -66.60 -69.17
CA GLY A 360 71.09 -65.59 -68.76
C GLY A 360 70.68 -65.60 -67.27
N VAL A 361 71.65 -65.41 -66.37
CA VAL A 361 71.47 -65.34 -64.92
C VAL A 361 72.27 -64.15 -64.38
N ASP A 362 71.53 -63.14 -63.89
CA ASP A 362 72.08 -61.87 -63.44
C ASP A 362 72.39 -61.91 -61.93
N LEU A 363 73.67 -62.06 -61.57
CA LEU A 363 74.12 -62.17 -60.18
C LEU A 363 74.05 -60.84 -59.40
N SER A 364 73.72 -59.72 -60.03
CA SER A 364 73.59 -58.41 -59.36
C SER A 364 72.47 -58.35 -58.30
N LYS A 365 71.55 -59.33 -58.27
CA LYS A 365 70.48 -59.44 -57.26
C LYS A 365 70.83 -60.26 -56.00
N VAL A 366 72.02 -60.86 -55.92
CA VAL A 366 72.40 -61.71 -54.76
C VAL A 366 73.19 -60.94 -53.68
N CYS A 367 73.82 -59.81 -54.00
CA CYS A 367 74.67 -59.04 -53.06
C CYS A 367 74.04 -57.78 -52.44
N SER A 368 72.71 -57.61 -52.49
CA SER A 368 72.01 -56.51 -51.79
C SER A 368 71.39 -56.92 -50.45
N LYS A 369 71.74 -58.11 -49.90
CA LYS A 369 71.09 -58.65 -48.70
C LYS A 369 72.01 -59.33 -47.66
N VAL A 370 73.22 -58.81 -47.49
CA VAL A 370 73.96 -58.94 -46.21
C VAL A 370 74.46 -57.56 -45.77
N LYS A 371 73.66 -56.91 -44.91
CA LYS A 371 74.13 -55.91 -43.96
C LYS A 371 73.81 -56.46 -42.57
N TYR A 372 74.77 -57.21 -42.01
CA TYR A 372 75.30 -57.07 -40.66
C TYR A 372 76.67 -57.78 -40.62
#